data_AF-A0A0Q4GVH3-F1
#
_entry.id   AF-A0A0Q4GVH3-F1
#
_cell.length_a   1.000
_cell.length_b   1.000
_cell.length_c   1.000
_cell.angle_alpha   90.00
_cell.angle_beta   90.00
_cell.angle_gamma   90.00
#
_symmetry.space_group_name_H-M   'P 1'
#
loop_
_entity.id
_entity.type
_entity.pdbx_description
1 polymer ?
#
loop_
_entity_poly.entity_id
_entity_poly.type
_entity_poly.pdbx_seq_one_letter_code
_entity_poly.pdbx_strand_id
1 'polypeptide(L)'
;MEGVMTGNDQQDDAGPIPDAASGRDADIARLQRIAFGSGATDAEREVAVRELAEAGSADGSPMLTVPRSAMPPAGRSAGDAAPDGRAPASVAPDRPESRMRWALAAGALALAFGVLIGWGLGSRGAVDPTTLSAPSTPPTAQAYAEYLESLPLVSEAGAAAVFTRESISGDALPRSWVRDGFRQQRLLLTLPDGSRAFAALRDGEACLVVAFPTEGGLSRCTESGRFPEGGIHVVAEREAARFEVVWLSDGTVTVTAVAR
;
A
#
# COMPACT_ATOMS: atom_id res chain seq x y z
N MET A 1 -54.41 -37.36 60.93
CA MET A 1 -54.84 -37.19 59.53
C MET A 1 -53.68 -36.56 58.80
N GLU A 2 -52.88 -37.44 58.22
CA GLU A 2 -51.73 -37.15 57.37
C GLU A 2 -52.18 -36.64 56.01
N GLY A 3 -51.38 -35.78 55.39
CA GLY A 3 -51.65 -35.23 54.06
C GLY A 3 -50.51 -34.35 53.57
N VAL A 4 -49.30 -34.91 53.52
CA VAL A 4 -48.15 -34.35 52.81
C VAL A 4 -48.25 -34.80 51.35
N MET A 5 -48.39 -33.87 50.41
CA MET A 5 -48.06 -34.11 49.01
C MET A 5 -47.34 -32.89 48.44
N THR A 6 -46.04 -33.12 48.29
CA THR A 6 -45.02 -32.37 47.57
C THR A 6 -45.42 -32.15 46.11
N GLY A 7 -45.63 -30.89 45.72
CA GLY A 7 -45.73 -30.49 44.32
C GLY A 7 -44.32 -30.35 43.72
N ASN A 8 -44.05 -31.13 42.68
CA ASN A 8 -42.81 -31.10 41.91
C ASN A 8 -42.64 -29.77 41.18
N ASP A 9 -41.65 -28.98 41.60
CA ASP A 9 -40.99 -27.99 40.74
C ASP A 9 -40.11 -28.74 39.72
N GLN A 10 -40.73 -29.25 38.67
CA GLN A 10 -40.02 -29.76 37.49
C GLN A 10 -39.61 -28.54 36.66
N GLN A 11 -38.55 -27.88 37.08
CA GLN A 11 -37.93 -26.77 36.40
C GLN A 11 -37.25 -27.31 35.13
N ASP A 12 -37.82 -27.00 33.96
CA ASP A 12 -37.26 -27.31 32.64
C ASP A 12 -35.92 -26.57 32.47
N ASP A 13 -34.84 -27.26 32.83
CA ASP A 13 -33.44 -26.90 32.57
C ASP A 13 -33.14 -27.07 31.08
N ALA A 14 -33.72 -26.21 30.23
CA ALA A 14 -33.34 -26.07 28.84
C ALA A 14 -32.00 -25.32 28.79
N GLY A 15 -30.91 -26.07 28.99
CA GLY A 15 -29.56 -25.57 28.87
C GLY A 15 -29.35 -24.87 27.51
N PRO A 16 -28.51 -23.81 27.45
CA PRO A 16 -28.28 -23.06 26.23
C PRO A 16 -27.77 -24.00 25.13
N ILE A 17 -28.51 -24.06 24.01
CA ILE A 17 -28.09 -24.81 22.82
C ILE A 17 -26.77 -24.16 22.35
N PRO A 18 -25.65 -24.91 22.33
CA PRO A 18 -24.39 -24.35 21.88
C PRO A 18 -24.51 -23.94 20.41
N ASP A 19 -24.26 -22.65 20.13
CA ASP A 19 -24.30 -22.11 18.78
C ASP A 19 -23.30 -22.87 17.90
N ALA A 20 -23.80 -23.55 16.87
CA ALA A 20 -22.98 -24.36 15.96
C ALA A 20 -21.82 -23.56 15.31
N ALA A 21 -21.97 -22.23 15.20
CA ALA A 21 -20.91 -21.32 14.76
C ALA A 21 -19.72 -21.29 15.73
N SER A 22 -20.00 -21.23 17.04
CA SER A 22 -18.96 -21.21 18.09
C SER A 22 -18.13 -22.51 18.14
N GLY A 23 -18.76 -23.66 17.83
CA GLY A 23 -18.06 -24.94 17.70
C GLY A 23 -17.07 -24.97 16.53
N ARG A 24 -17.47 -24.46 15.37
CA ARG A 24 -16.62 -24.41 14.18
C ARG A 24 -15.40 -23.50 14.37
N ASP A 25 -15.58 -22.34 14.99
CA ASP A 25 -14.46 -21.42 15.26
C ASP A 25 -13.45 -22.03 16.24
N ALA A 26 -13.93 -22.74 17.26
CA ALA A 26 -13.07 -23.46 18.21
C ALA A 26 -12.27 -24.59 17.54
N ASP A 27 -12.90 -25.30 16.59
CA ASP A 27 -12.23 -26.34 15.80
C ASP A 27 -11.15 -25.77 14.88
N ILE A 28 -11.42 -24.66 14.18
CA ILE A 28 -10.42 -23.97 13.34
C ILE A 28 -9.24 -23.50 14.19
N ALA A 29 -9.50 -22.90 15.35
CA ALA A 29 -8.44 -22.46 16.27
C ALA A 29 -7.60 -23.63 16.79
N ARG A 30 -8.22 -24.80 17.05
CA ARG A 30 -7.50 -26.03 17.42
C ARG A 30 -6.57 -26.50 16.30
N LEU A 31 -7.06 -26.55 15.06
CA LEU A 31 -6.28 -26.99 13.90
C LEU A 31 -5.11 -26.04 13.59
N GLN A 32 -5.31 -24.73 13.70
CA GLN A 32 -4.23 -23.75 13.54
C GLN A 32 -3.12 -23.92 14.58
N ARG A 33 -3.49 -24.22 15.84
CA ARG A 33 -2.52 -24.50 16.90
C ARG A 33 -1.70 -25.76 16.61
N ILE A 34 -2.29 -26.79 16.01
CA ILE A 34 -1.56 -28.01 15.62
C ILE A 34 -0.66 -27.72 14.41
N ALA A 35 -1.20 -27.10 13.36
CA ALA A 35 -0.49 -26.82 12.11
C ALA A 35 0.75 -25.93 12.30
N PHE A 36 0.64 -24.90 13.17
CA PHE A 36 1.69 -23.89 13.37
C PHE A 36 2.37 -23.95 14.74
N GLY A 37 1.96 -24.88 15.62
CA GLY A 37 2.51 -25.05 16.96
C GLY A 37 3.82 -25.85 17.00
N SER A 38 4.60 -25.63 18.05
CA SER A 38 5.89 -26.28 18.27
C SER A 38 5.79 -27.69 18.90
N GLY A 39 4.59 -28.15 19.27
CA GLY A 39 4.37 -29.42 19.98
C GLY A 39 3.77 -30.56 19.14
N ALA A 40 3.44 -30.32 17.87
CA ALA A 40 2.86 -31.33 17.00
C ALA A 40 3.93 -32.03 16.16
N THR A 41 3.74 -33.32 15.91
CA THR A 41 4.55 -34.09 14.98
C THR A 41 4.27 -33.65 13.53
N ASP A 42 5.18 -33.95 12.61
CA ASP A 42 5.00 -33.55 11.20
C ASP A 42 3.79 -34.22 10.54
N ALA A 43 3.46 -35.45 10.93
CA ALA A 43 2.26 -36.15 10.47
C ALA A 43 0.97 -35.45 10.95
N GLU A 44 0.92 -35.01 12.21
CA GLU A 44 -0.22 -34.26 12.75
C GLU A 44 -0.36 -32.89 12.10
N ARG A 45 0.76 -32.22 11.80
CA ARG A 45 0.75 -30.94 11.06
C ARG A 45 0.17 -31.11 9.66
N GLU A 46 0.58 -32.16 8.93
CA GLU A 46 0.07 -32.41 7.59
C GLU A 46 -1.44 -32.71 7.57
N VAL A 47 -1.93 -33.48 8.56
CA VAL A 47 -3.36 -33.73 8.74
C VAL A 47 -4.12 -32.43 9.05
N ALA A 48 -3.62 -31.62 9.99
CA ALA A 48 -4.27 -30.38 10.38
C ALA A 48 -4.34 -29.35 9.24
N VAL A 49 -3.28 -29.24 8.42
CA VAL A 49 -3.27 -28.35 7.24
C VAL A 49 -4.31 -28.78 6.20
N ARG A 50 -4.47 -30.08 5.98
CA ARG A 50 -5.48 -30.62 5.06
C ARG A 50 -6.89 -30.35 5.55
N GLU A 51 -7.17 -30.58 6.83
CA GLU A 51 -8.49 -30.29 7.43
C GLU A 51 -8.81 -28.78 7.39
N LEU A 52 -7.82 -27.90 7.59
CA LEU A 52 -8.01 -26.45 7.44
C LEU A 52 -8.37 -26.05 6.01
N ALA A 53 -7.79 -26.69 4.99
CA ALA A 53 -8.11 -26.43 3.60
C ALA A 53 -9.55 -26.88 3.25
N GLU A 54 -10.00 -28.01 3.82
CA GLU A 54 -11.37 -28.51 3.67
C GLU A 54 -12.39 -27.58 4.36
N ALA A 55 -12.09 -27.13 5.59
CA ALA A 55 -12.92 -26.19 6.33
C ALA A 55 -13.09 -24.85 5.60
N GLY A 56 -12.00 -24.30 5.03
CA GLY A 56 -12.05 -23.06 4.25
C GLY A 56 -12.82 -23.18 2.92
N SER A 57 -12.93 -24.40 2.36
CA SER A 57 -13.69 -24.64 1.13
C SER A 57 -15.20 -24.72 1.36
N ALA A 58 -15.63 -25.09 2.56
CA ALA A 58 -17.05 -25.24 2.91
C ALA A 58 -17.76 -23.90 3.15
N ASP A 59 -17.03 -22.86 3.57
CA ASP A 59 -17.60 -21.53 3.85
C ASP A 59 -17.86 -20.68 2.59
N GLY A 60 -17.76 -21.27 1.39
CA GLY A 60 -18.24 -20.68 0.14
C GLY A 60 -17.56 -19.37 -0.26
N SER A 61 -16.50 -18.97 0.44
CA SER A 61 -15.72 -17.78 0.13
C SER A 61 -14.74 -18.15 -0.98
N PRO A 62 -14.87 -17.59 -2.21
CA PRO A 62 -14.02 -17.93 -3.34
C PRO A 62 -12.63 -17.29 -3.16
N MET A 63 -11.84 -17.78 -2.20
CA MET A 63 -10.42 -17.46 -2.13
C MET A 63 -9.64 -18.39 -3.07
N LEU A 64 -9.24 -17.81 -4.20
CA LEU A 64 -7.98 -18.05 -4.90
C LEU A 64 -7.40 -19.46 -4.81
N THR A 65 -7.77 -20.29 -5.79
CA THR A 65 -7.02 -21.48 -6.18
C THR A 65 -5.58 -21.08 -6.53
N VAL A 66 -4.64 -21.24 -5.60
CA VAL A 66 -3.21 -21.06 -5.88
C VAL A 66 -2.77 -22.21 -6.79
N PRO A 67 -2.20 -21.95 -7.98
CA PRO A 67 -1.68 -23.00 -8.83
C PRO A 67 -0.51 -23.69 -8.10
N ARG A 68 -0.66 -24.97 -7.82
CA ARG A 68 0.40 -25.85 -7.32
C ARG A 68 1.46 -25.95 -8.41
N SER A 69 2.55 -25.18 -8.29
CA SER A 69 3.72 -25.32 -9.16
C SER A 69 4.26 -26.74 -9.06
N ALA A 70 4.02 -27.53 -10.10
CA ALA A 70 4.56 -28.86 -10.25
C ALA A 70 6.09 -28.78 -10.38
N MET A 71 6.77 -29.48 -9.49
CA MET A 71 8.21 -29.71 -9.52
C MET A 71 8.56 -30.53 -10.78
N PRO A 72 9.49 -30.08 -11.65
CA PRO A 72 9.87 -30.86 -12.81
C PRO A 72 10.70 -32.09 -12.39
N PRO A 73 10.46 -33.28 -12.97
CA PRO A 73 11.24 -34.47 -12.67
C PRO A 73 12.65 -34.37 -13.24
N ALA A 74 13.64 -34.73 -12.43
CA ALA A 74 15.00 -34.99 -12.86
C ALA A 74 15.05 -36.29 -13.70
N GLY A 75 15.62 -36.24 -14.90
CA GLY A 75 15.68 -37.42 -15.77
C GLY A 75 16.55 -37.31 -17.01
N ARG A 76 17.82 -37.73 -16.83
CA ARG A 76 18.66 -38.58 -17.72
C ARG A 76 19.25 -38.02 -19.02
N SER A 77 20.58 -38.19 -19.07
CA SER A 77 21.48 -38.22 -20.21
C SER A 77 21.07 -39.17 -21.35
N ALA A 78 21.44 -38.82 -22.58
CA ALA A 78 22.40 -39.53 -23.46
C ALA A 78 22.06 -39.43 -24.96
N GLY A 79 23.07 -39.17 -25.78
CA GLY A 79 23.21 -39.80 -27.11
C GLY A 79 23.03 -38.93 -28.36
N ASP A 80 24.16 -38.63 -29.00
CA ASP A 80 24.46 -38.57 -30.44
C ASP A 80 23.33 -38.47 -31.48
N ALA A 81 23.40 -37.45 -32.35
CA ALA A 81 23.67 -37.61 -33.79
C ALA A 81 23.74 -36.24 -34.49
N ALA A 82 24.67 -36.13 -35.44
CA ALA A 82 25.09 -34.91 -36.13
C ALA A 82 24.20 -34.59 -37.38
N PRO A 83 24.60 -33.71 -38.32
CA PRO A 83 23.92 -32.44 -38.57
C PRO A 83 23.26 -32.38 -39.95
N ASP A 84 22.18 -31.61 -40.11
CA ASP A 84 21.77 -31.14 -41.44
C ASP A 84 21.07 -29.78 -41.39
N GLY A 85 21.48 -28.95 -42.34
CA GLY A 85 21.27 -27.52 -42.34
C GLY A 85 19.86 -27.07 -42.66
N ARG A 86 19.48 -25.94 -42.06
CA ARG A 86 18.81 -24.86 -42.78
C ARG A 86 18.89 -23.59 -41.94
N ALA A 87 19.57 -22.57 -42.47
CA ALA A 87 19.52 -21.22 -41.93
C ALA A 87 18.20 -20.56 -42.38
N PRO A 88 17.32 -20.12 -41.47
CA PRO A 88 16.39 -19.05 -41.76
C PRO A 88 17.05 -17.70 -41.45
N ALA A 89 16.87 -16.78 -42.39
CA ALA A 89 17.39 -15.43 -42.40
C ALA A 89 17.14 -14.69 -41.08
N SER A 90 18.21 -14.08 -40.56
CA SER A 90 18.16 -13.03 -39.57
C SER A 90 17.41 -11.83 -40.14
N VAL A 91 16.15 -11.65 -39.73
CA VAL A 91 15.42 -10.39 -39.93
C VAL A 91 15.82 -9.49 -38.77
N ALA A 92 16.77 -8.59 -39.05
CA ALA A 92 17.10 -7.49 -38.16
C ALA A 92 15.87 -6.55 -38.05
N PRO A 93 15.37 -6.26 -36.85
CA PRO A 93 14.39 -5.19 -36.69
C PRO A 93 15.04 -3.83 -36.94
N ASP A 94 14.40 -3.06 -37.82
CA ASP A 94 14.77 -1.72 -38.21
C ASP A 94 14.86 -0.75 -37.01
N ARG A 95 15.88 0.10 -37.06
CA ARG A 95 16.26 1.10 -36.07
C ARG A 95 15.11 2.06 -35.71
N PRO A 96 14.83 2.32 -34.42
CA PRO A 96 13.80 3.28 -33.97
C PRO A 96 14.30 4.73 -33.80
N GLU A 97 15.40 5.15 -34.44
CA GLU A 97 16.05 6.44 -34.14
C GLU A 97 15.36 7.68 -34.75
N SER A 98 14.41 7.54 -35.67
CA SER A 98 13.84 8.69 -36.39
C SER A 98 12.61 9.35 -35.74
N ARG A 99 11.92 8.69 -34.80
CA ARG A 99 10.68 9.23 -34.20
C ARG A 99 10.93 10.23 -33.07
N MET A 100 12.12 10.24 -32.47
CA MET A 100 12.43 11.10 -31.32
C MET A 100 12.67 12.56 -31.68
N ARG A 101 13.04 12.84 -32.95
CA ARG A 101 13.28 14.22 -33.43
C ARG A 101 12.00 15.03 -33.65
N TRP A 102 10.85 14.37 -33.84
CA TRP A 102 9.60 15.08 -34.10
C TRP A 102 8.91 15.60 -32.83
N ALA A 103 9.15 14.97 -31.67
CA ALA A 103 8.57 15.40 -30.39
C ALA A 103 9.21 16.69 -29.85
N LEU A 104 10.49 16.94 -30.14
CA LEU A 104 11.20 18.15 -29.69
C LEU A 104 10.76 19.43 -30.42
N ALA A 105 10.35 19.33 -31.68
CA ALA A 105 9.94 20.49 -32.47
C ALA A 105 8.57 21.06 -32.05
N ALA A 106 7.64 20.20 -31.60
CA ALA A 106 6.32 20.63 -31.18
C ALA A 106 6.32 21.37 -29.82
N GLY A 107 7.24 21.02 -28.90
CA GLY A 107 7.33 21.64 -27.59
C GLY A 107 7.80 23.10 -27.60
N ALA A 108 8.71 23.45 -28.53
CA ALA A 108 9.29 24.80 -28.59
C ALA A 108 8.27 25.87 -29.04
N LEU A 109 7.32 25.52 -29.91
CA LEU A 109 6.29 26.45 -30.38
C LEU A 109 5.26 26.78 -29.28
N ALA A 110 4.91 25.83 -28.41
CA ALA A 110 3.98 26.08 -27.31
C ALA A 110 4.55 27.06 -26.27
N LEU A 111 5.85 27.01 -25.99
CA LEU A 111 6.51 27.94 -25.07
C LEU A 111 6.55 29.38 -25.61
N ALA A 112 6.77 29.56 -26.92
CA ALA A 112 6.84 30.89 -27.52
C ALA A 112 5.51 31.66 -27.46
N PHE A 113 4.38 30.97 -27.65
CA PHE A 113 3.05 31.59 -27.56
C PHE A 113 2.63 31.92 -26.12
N GLY A 114 3.05 31.12 -25.13
CA GLY A 114 2.77 31.39 -23.72
C GLY A 114 3.45 32.65 -23.19
N VAL A 115 4.72 32.89 -23.57
CA VAL A 115 5.51 34.04 -23.10
C VAL A 115 4.96 35.38 -23.61
N LEU A 116 4.43 35.43 -24.83
CA LEU A 116 3.88 36.66 -25.42
C LEU A 116 2.56 37.11 -24.76
N ILE A 117 1.72 36.16 -24.33
CA ILE A 117 0.46 36.49 -23.66
C ILE A 117 0.71 36.99 -22.22
N GLY A 118 1.74 36.46 -21.55
CA GLY A 118 2.10 36.87 -20.18
C GLY A 118 2.56 38.32 -20.05
N TRP A 119 3.20 38.89 -21.08
CA TRP A 119 3.70 40.27 -21.04
C TRP A 119 2.62 41.34 -21.26
N GLY A 120 1.47 40.99 -21.85
CA GLY A 120 0.41 41.93 -22.19
C GLY A 120 -0.40 42.45 -20.99
N LEU A 121 -0.39 41.75 -19.85
CA LEU A 121 -1.16 42.15 -18.67
C LEU A 121 -0.39 43.05 -17.68
N GLY A 122 0.92 43.28 -17.88
CA GLY A 122 1.76 44.03 -16.94
C GLY A 122 1.74 45.56 -17.07
N SER A 123 1.05 46.14 -18.05
CA SER A 123 1.19 47.57 -18.39
C SER A 123 0.00 48.46 -18.02
N ARG A 124 -1.00 47.98 -17.28
CA ARG A 124 -2.13 48.82 -16.84
C ARG A 124 -1.79 49.63 -15.59
N GLY A 125 -1.35 50.87 -15.83
CA GLY A 125 -1.82 52.06 -15.12
C GLY A 125 -1.33 52.28 -13.69
N ALA A 126 -0.29 53.11 -13.54
CA ALA A 126 -0.03 53.81 -12.29
C ALA A 126 -1.21 54.74 -11.96
N VAL A 127 -1.89 54.46 -10.84
CA VAL A 127 -2.91 55.33 -10.24
C VAL A 127 -2.24 56.11 -9.11
N ASP A 128 -2.54 57.40 -9.04
CA ASP A 128 -1.96 58.42 -8.15
C ASP A 128 -1.94 58.03 -6.65
N PRO A 129 -0.86 58.35 -5.91
CA PRO A 129 -0.79 58.18 -4.47
C PRO A 129 -1.45 59.37 -3.75
N THR A 130 -2.77 59.32 -3.57
CA THR A 130 -3.49 60.23 -2.67
C THR A 130 -3.94 59.51 -1.39
N THR A 131 -3.15 59.72 -0.34
CA THR A 131 -3.52 59.79 1.09
C THR A 131 -4.85 59.15 1.53
N LEU A 132 -4.86 57.84 1.77
CA LEU A 132 -5.88 57.18 2.60
C LEU A 132 -5.20 56.07 3.42
N SER A 133 -5.36 56.17 4.75
CA SER A 133 -5.13 55.17 5.80
C SER A 133 -3.95 54.21 5.62
N ALA A 134 -2.99 54.24 6.56
CA ALA A 134 -1.97 53.22 6.69
C ALA A 134 -2.60 51.83 6.47
N PRO A 135 -2.25 51.11 5.39
CA PRO A 135 -2.80 49.80 5.15
C PRO A 135 -2.39 48.97 6.35
N SER A 136 -3.37 48.45 7.08
CA SER A 136 -3.14 47.29 7.94
C SER A 136 -2.36 46.31 7.08
N THR A 137 -1.11 46.06 7.44
CA THR A 137 -0.22 45.16 6.70
C THR A 137 -1.06 43.93 6.37
N PRO A 138 -1.33 43.63 5.08
CA PRO A 138 -2.04 42.40 4.75
C PRO A 138 -1.25 41.27 5.44
N PRO A 139 -1.91 40.28 6.05
CA PRO A 139 -1.21 39.16 6.69
C PRO A 139 -0.15 38.70 5.72
N THR A 140 1.09 38.89 6.14
CA THR A 140 2.26 39.02 5.28
C THR A 140 2.26 37.87 4.27
N ALA A 141 2.39 38.20 2.99
CA ALA A 141 2.82 37.25 1.99
C ALA A 141 4.23 36.79 2.40
N GLN A 142 4.31 35.84 3.32
CA GLN A 142 5.52 35.14 3.65
C GLN A 142 6.09 34.64 2.34
N ALA A 143 7.37 34.92 2.09
CA ALA A 143 8.01 34.40 0.91
C ALA A 143 7.89 32.87 0.98
N TYR A 144 7.57 32.22 -0.14
CA TYR A 144 7.40 30.75 -0.18
C TYR A 144 8.62 30.02 0.41
N ALA A 145 9.82 30.59 0.29
CA ALA A 145 11.03 30.10 0.93
C ALA A 145 10.94 30.09 2.48
N GLU A 146 10.46 31.18 3.10
CA GLU A 146 10.28 31.26 4.55
C GLU A 146 9.23 30.26 5.05
N TYR A 147 8.17 30.06 4.27
CA TYR A 147 7.17 29.02 4.55
C TYR A 147 7.80 27.62 4.53
N LEU A 148 8.56 27.27 3.49
CA LEU A 148 9.23 25.97 3.42
C LEU A 148 10.23 25.77 4.57
N GLU A 149 10.95 26.80 4.98
CA GLU A 149 11.89 26.72 6.11
C GLU A 149 11.19 26.50 7.46
N SER A 150 9.94 26.97 7.60
CA SER A 150 9.13 26.75 8.79
C SER A 150 8.61 25.32 8.95
N LEU A 151 8.60 24.52 7.86
CA LEU A 151 8.12 23.15 7.88
C LEU A 151 9.12 22.20 8.58
N PRO A 152 8.64 21.23 9.38
CA PRO A 152 9.51 20.34 10.14
C PRO A 152 10.33 19.43 9.23
N LEU A 153 11.65 19.38 9.48
CA LEU A 153 12.57 18.45 8.82
C LEU A 153 12.25 17.01 9.22
N VAL A 154 12.38 16.09 8.26
CA VAL A 154 12.15 14.65 8.46
C VAL A 154 12.98 14.09 9.61
N SER A 155 14.21 14.57 9.82
CA SER A 155 15.09 14.12 10.90
C SER A 155 14.68 14.61 12.30
N GLU A 156 13.87 15.66 12.38
CA GLU A 156 13.45 16.30 13.64
C GLU A 156 11.98 16.00 13.98
N ALA A 157 11.21 15.62 12.98
CA ALA A 157 9.80 15.25 13.10
C ALA A 157 9.62 13.98 13.96
N GLY A 158 8.53 13.91 14.73
CA GLY A 158 8.17 12.71 15.51
C GLY A 158 8.04 11.45 14.63
N ALA A 159 7.62 11.64 13.37
CA ALA A 159 7.57 10.61 12.34
C ALA A 159 8.92 9.91 12.10
N ALA A 160 10.05 10.55 12.40
CA ALA A 160 11.39 9.95 12.29
C ALA A 160 11.55 8.70 13.16
N ALA A 161 10.83 8.63 14.29
CA ALA A 161 10.88 7.51 15.21
C ALA A 161 10.44 6.18 14.55
N VAL A 162 9.64 6.24 13.48
CA VAL A 162 9.27 5.05 12.70
C VAL A 162 10.51 4.38 12.13
N PHE A 163 11.52 5.13 11.70
CA PHE A 163 12.73 4.60 11.07
C PHE A 163 13.76 4.06 12.06
N THR A 164 13.68 4.46 13.33
CA THR A 164 14.59 3.97 14.38
C THR A 164 14.12 2.66 15.01
N ARG A 165 12.86 2.28 14.82
CA ARG A 165 12.34 0.98 15.31
C ARG A 165 13.05 -0.19 14.62
N GLU A 166 13.15 -1.31 15.33
CA GLU A 166 13.67 -2.56 14.78
C GLU A 166 12.85 -3.00 13.56
N SER A 167 13.55 -3.44 12.51
CA SER A 167 12.90 -3.89 11.28
C SER A 167 12.31 -5.28 11.48
N ILE A 168 11.05 -5.48 11.10
CA ILE A 168 10.40 -6.80 11.12
C ILE A 168 10.13 -7.32 9.70
N SER A 169 9.77 -8.60 9.56
CA SER A 169 9.53 -9.24 8.25
C SER A 169 8.43 -8.56 7.42
N GLY A 170 7.45 -7.93 8.07
CA GLY A 170 6.35 -7.21 7.42
C GLY A 170 6.74 -5.84 6.84
N ASP A 171 7.91 -5.31 7.18
CA ASP A 171 8.33 -3.95 6.81
C ASP A 171 8.84 -3.84 5.36
N ALA A 172 9.13 -4.97 4.72
CA ALA A 172 9.62 -4.97 3.36
C ALA A 172 8.51 -4.62 2.36
N LEU A 173 8.77 -3.60 1.54
CA LEU A 173 7.97 -3.27 0.37
C LEU A 173 7.94 -4.46 -0.61
N PRO A 174 6.87 -4.59 -1.42
CA PRO A 174 6.84 -5.56 -2.51
C PRO A 174 8.00 -5.39 -3.47
N ARG A 175 8.45 -6.51 -4.08
CA ARG A 175 9.62 -6.54 -4.97
C ARG A 175 9.54 -5.56 -6.15
N SER A 176 8.33 -5.17 -6.58
CA SER A 176 8.13 -4.18 -7.64
C SER A 176 8.77 -2.82 -7.33
N TRP A 177 8.89 -2.48 -6.04
CA TRP A 177 9.41 -1.19 -5.56
C TRP A 177 10.92 -1.17 -5.31
N VAL A 178 11.59 -2.32 -5.40
CA VAL A 178 13.03 -2.44 -5.09
C VAL A 178 13.88 -1.55 -6.02
N ARG A 179 13.40 -1.30 -7.24
CA ARG A 179 14.12 -0.48 -8.23
C ARG A 179 14.02 1.02 -7.99
N ASP A 180 13.12 1.45 -7.09
CA ASP A 180 12.83 2.87 -6.87
C ASP A 180 13.73 3.52 -5.82
N GLY A 181 14.73 2.78 -5.30
CA GLY A 181 15.75 3.31 -4.39
C GLY A 181 15.29 3.51 -2.95
N PHE A 182 14.14 2.97 -2.56
CA PHE A 182 13.63 3.06 -1.19
C PHE A 182 14.50 2.29 -0.20
N ARG A 183 14.89 2.96 0.88
CA ARG A 183 15.66 2.43 2.00
C ARG A 183 14.88 2.61 3.31
N GLN A 184 15.25 1.86 4.35
CA GLN A 184 14.64 1.94 5.69
C GLN A 184 13.10 1.93 5.65
N GLN A 185 12.55 0.85 5.11
CA GLN A 185 11.10 0.70 4.93
C GLN A 185 10.46 0.20 6.22
N ARG A 186 9.24 0.66 6.50
CA ARG A 186 8.50 0.36 7.72
C ARG A 186 7.01 0.29 7.41
N LEU A 187 6.37 -0.85 7.70
CA LEU A 187 4.93 -0.99 7.57
C LEU A 187 4.23 -0.12 8.62
N LEU A 188 3.38 0.80 8.19
CA LEU A 188 2.59 1.67 9.05
C LEU A 188 1.27 1.00 9.42
N LEU A 189 0.54 0.51 8.41
CA LEU A 189 -0.74 -0.15 8.57
C LEU A 189 -1.11 -1.01 7.35
N THR A 190 -2.09 -1.88 7.54
CA THR A 190 -2.76 -2.63 6.47
C THR A 190 -4.20 -2.16 6.37
N LEU A 191 -4.63 -1.78 5.16
CA LEU A 191 -5.99 -1.33 4.87
C LEU A 191 -6.95 -2.52 4.76
N PRO A 192 -8.28 -2.32 4.89
CA PRO A 192 -9.28 -3.40 4.84
C PRO A 192 -9.31 -4.20 3.52
N ASP A 193 -8.84 -3.62 2.42
CA ASP A 193 -8.74 -4.27 1.11
C ASP A 193 -7.44 -5.08 0.94
N GLY A 194 -6.62 -5.19 1.99
CA GLY A 194 -5.33 -5.88 1.98
C GLY A 194 -4.18 -5.03 1.45
N SER A 195 -4.43 -3.78 1.04
CA SER A 195 -3.37 -2.84 0.68
C SER A 195 -2.53 -2.49 1.91
N ARG A 196 -1.25 -2.18 1.71
CA ARG A 196 -0.32 -1.90 2.81
C ARG A 196 0.28 -0.51 2.65
N ALA A 197 0.23 0.29 3.71
CA ALA A 197 0.85 1.61 3.75
C ALA A 197 2.19 1.54 4.48
N PHE A 198 3.23 2.09 3.88
CA PHE A 198 4.60 2.06 4.38
C PHE A 198 5.17 3.47 4.49
N ALA A 199 6.00 3.67 5.50
CA ALA A 199 7.00 4.71 5.53
C ALA A 199 8.28 4.18 4.88
N ALA A 200 8.90 4.98 4.02
CA ALA A 200 10.20 4.68 3.43
C ALA A 200 11.04 5.95 3.31
N LEU A 201 12.37 5.80 3.30
CA LEU A 201 13.28 6.90 2.99
C LEU A 201 13.80 6.79 1.56
N ARG A 202 13.93 7.92 0.87
CA ARG A 202 14.59 8.02 -0.44
C ARG A 202 15.28 9.37 -0.55
N ASP A 203 16.60 9.34 -0.71
CA ASP A 203 17.43 10.54 -0.94
C ASP A 203 17.27 11.67 0.09
N GLY A 204 16.98 11.31 1.34
CA GLY A 204 16.77 12.26 2.43
C GLY A 204 15.30 12.65 2.62
N GLU A 205 14.43 12.23 1.70
CA GLU A 205 12.99 12.42 1.78
C GLU A 205 12.31 11.26 2.52
N ALA A 206 11.28 11.59 3.31
CA ALA A 206 10.33 10.61 3.81
C ALA A 206 9.23 10.41 2.77
N CYS A 207 8.87 9.16 2.51
CA CYS A 207 7.86 8.80 1.53
C CYS A 207 6.78 7.93 2.17
N LEU A 208 5.53 8.29 1.93
CA LEU A 208 4.38 7.44 2.17
C LEU A 208 4.13 6.63 0.91
N VAL A 209 4.17 5.30 1.03
CA VAL A 209 3.93 4.35 -0.07
C VAL A 209 2.71 3.51 0.26
N VAL A 210 1.69 3.53 -0.58
CA VAL A 210 0.54 2.63 -0.49
C VAL A 210 0.69 1.57 -1.57
N ALA A 211 1.01 0.35 -1.17
CA ALA A 211 1.21 -0.77 -2.07
C ALA A 211 -0.04 -1.65 -2.13
N PHE A 212 -0.52 -1.88 -3.35
CA PHE A 212 -1.65 -2.75 -3.66
C PHE A 212 -1.14 -4.18 -3.92
N PRO A 213 -1.89 -5.22 -3.53
CA PRO A 213 -1.45 -6.61 -3.69
C PRO A 213 -1.23 -7.03 -5.16
N THR A 214 -1.99 -6.46 -6.10
CA THR A 214 -2.03 -6.90 -7.51
C THR A 214 -1.58 -5.84 -8.52
N GLU A 215 -1.55 -4.56 -8.16
CA GLU A 215 -1.50 -3.44 -9.12
C GLU A 215 -0.32 -2.48 -8.87
N GLY A 216 0.69 -2.89 -8.10
CA GLY A 216 1.81 -2.02 -7.75
C GLY A 216 1.44 -1.10 -6.59
N GLY A 217 1.42 0.21 -6.80
CA GLY A 217 1.03 1.14 -5.75
C GLY A 217 1.26 2.61 -6.09
N LEU A 218 1.07 3.46 -5.10
CA LEU A 218 1.26 4.90 -5.19
C LEU A 218 2.23 5.36 -4.13
N SER A 219 2.99 6.41 -4.40
CA SER A 219 3.85 7.04 -3.40
C SER A 219 3.84 8.56 -3.50
N ARG A 220 4.02 9.21 -2.36
CA ARG A 220 4.31 10.63 -2.25
C ARG A 220 5.44 10.81 -1.24
N CYS A 221 6.33 11.73 -1.53
CA CYS A 221 7.46 12.06 -0.67
C CYS A 221 7.34 13.49 -0.18
N THR A 222 8.05 13.78 0.90
CA THR A 222 8.37 15.15 1.30
C THR A 222 9.11 15.88 0.18
N GLU A 223 9.15 17.21 0.29
CA GLU A 223 9.95 18.06 -0.57
C GLU A 223 11.05 18.72 0.28
N SER A 224 12.31 18.60 -0.17
CA SER A 224 13.48 19.13 0.55
C SER A 224 13.65 18.57 1.97
N GLY A 225 13.22 17.33 2.19
CA GLY A 225 13.28 16.63 3.46
C GLY A 225 12.34 17.22 4.51
N ARG A 226 11.24 17.88 4.10
CA ARG A 226 10.32 18.56 5.03
C ARG A 226 8.89 18.06 4.91
N PHE A 227 8.27 17.81 6.06
CA PHE A 227 6.86 17.43 6.11
C PHE A 227 5.97 18.64 5.83
N PRO A 228 5.01 18.56 4.91
CA PRO A 228 3.99 19.60 4.76
C PRO A 228 3.09 19.67 6.01
N GLU A 229 2.44 20.81 6.24
CA GLU A 229 1.59 21.03 7.43
C GLU A 229 0.51 19.95 7.62
N GLY A 230 -0.11 19.51 6.53
CA GLY A 230 -1.13 18.45 6.54
C GLY A 230 -0.58 17.02 6.57
N GLY A 231 0.74 16.84 6.51
CA GLY A 231 1.38 15.54 6.34
C GLY A 231 1.41 15.04 4.89
N ILE A 232 1.98 13.86 4.68
CA ILE A 232 2.08 13.27 3.34
C ILE A 232 0.75 12.58 3.02
N HIS A 233 0.06 13.02 1.96
CA HIS A 233 -1.22 12.47 1.54
C HIS A 233 -1.06 11.53 0.34
N VAL A 234 -1.66 10.35 0.41
CA VAL A 234 -1.83 9.44 -0.74
C VAL A 234 -3.29 9.08 -0.85
N VAL A 235 -3.89 9.39 -2.00
CA VAL A 235 -5.26 9.00 -2.34
C VAL A 235 -5.21 7.82 -3.30
N ALA A 236 -5.80 6.70 -2.88
CA ALA A 236 -5.93 5.48 -3.66
C ALA A 236 -7.39 5.27 -4.03
N GLU A 237 -7.68 5.15 -5.33
CA GLU A 237 -8.99 4.78 -5.82
C GLU A 237 -9.01 3.29 -6.16
N ARG A 238 -9.91 2.54 -5.52
CA ARG A 238 -10.15 1.12 -5.78
C ARG A 238 -11.58 0.92 -6.28
N GLU A 239 -11.87 -0.27 -6.78
CA GLU A 239 -13.22 -0.61 -7.25
C GLU A 239 -14.26 -0.46 -6.14
N ALA A 240 -13.98 -0.96 -4.93
CA ALA A 240 -14.93 -0.97 -3.81
C ALA A 240 -14.93 0.31 -2.96
N ALA A 241 -13.82 1.05 -2.93
CA ALA A 241 -13.67 2.21 -2.06
C ALA A 241 -12.58 3.18 -2.54
N ARG A 242 -12.67 4.43 -2.11
CA ARG A 242 -11.59 5.40 -2.15
C ARG A 242 -10.95 5.50 -0.77
N PHE A 243 -9.64 5.32 -0.71
CA PHE A 243 -8.86 5.47 0.52
C PHE A 243 -8.00 6.73 0.44
N GLU A 244 -8.04 7.55 1.48
CA GLU A 244 -7.09 8.63 1.71
C GLU A 244 -6.24 8.27 2.93
N VAL A 245 -4.94 8.12 2.72
CA VAL A 245 -3.96 7.84 3.78
C VAL A 245 -3.12 9.08 3.98
N VAL A 246 -3.07 9.56 5.22
CA VAL A 246 -2.30 10.75 5.61
C VAL A 246 -1.30 10.37 6.69
N TRP A 247 -0.03 10.69 6.47
CA TRP A 247 1.03 10.49 7.46
C TRP A 247 1.57 11.83 7.94
N LEU A 248 1.30 12.16 9.20
CA LEU A 248 1.62 13.42 9.84
C LEU A 248 3.06 13.45 10.37
N SER A 249 3.59 14.66 10.58
CA SER A 249 4.96 14.89 11.07
C SER A 249 5.18 14.41 12.50
N ASP A 250 4.12 14.23 13.30
CA ASP A 250 4.19 13.64 14.64
C ASP A 250 4.30 12.10 14.62
N GLY A 251 4.14 11.48 13.45
CA GLY A 251 4.16 10.03 13.25
C GLY A 251 2.76 9.40 13.20
N THR A 252 1.70 10.17 13.44
CA THR A 252 0.32 9.69 13.36
C THR A 252 -0.05 9.38 11.91
N VAL A 253 -0.74 8.25 11.70
CA VAL A 253 -1.27 7.86 10.38
C VAL A 253 -2.79 7.81 10.47
N THR A 254 -3.46 8.55 9.60
CA THR A 254 -4.92 8.54 9.48
C THR A 254 -5.34 7.92 8.16
N VAL A 255 -6.47 7.22 8.16
CA VAL A 255 -7.05 6.61 6.98
C VAL A 255 -8.52 7.00 6.92
N THR A 256 -8.93 7.61 5.82
CA THR A 256 -10.33 7.86 5.51
C THR A 256 -10.74 6.96 4.36
N ALA A 257 -11.78 6.16 4.56
CA ALA A 257 -12.33 5.28 3.53
C ALA A 257 -13.74 5.73 3.16
N VAL A 258 -13.99 5.93 1.87
CA VAL A 258 -15.32 6.23 1.33
C VAL A 258 -15.71 5.10 0.39
N ALA A 259 -16.76 4.36 0.76
CA ALA A 259 -17.33 3.34 -0.12
C ALA A 259 -17.85 3.98 -1.42
N ARG A 260 -17.69 3.28 -2.54
CA ARG A 260 -18.21 3.72 -3.84
C ARG A 260 -19.61 3.18 -4.11
#